data_AF-A0A7C7PVU4-F1
#
_entry.id   AF-A0A7C7PVU4-F1
#
_cell.length_a   1.000
_cell.length_b   1.000
_cell.length_c   1.000
_cell.angle_alpha   90.00
_cell.angle_beta   90.00
_cell.angle_gamma   90.00
#
_symmetry.space_group_name_H-M   'P 1'
#
loop_
_entity.id
_entity.type
_entity.pdbx_description
1 polymer ?
#
loop_
_entity_poly.entity_id
_entity_poly.type
_entity_poly.pdbx_seq_one_letter_code
_entity_poly.pdbx_strand_id
1 'polypeptide(L)'
;MNRSRVHIGLFAIGFGFLLLPLTLSAQDRQIITKQITLGNSVAELSLEFTGDGRLNVRFDDGVVQIEDQVVGSLDPGDRLEVAWRLLLEGVVTLEDGPLAERLLAWSAPEGLAAEVDSIAQEIEQALQGALESVDT
;
A
#
# COMPACT_ATOMS: atom_id res chain seq x y z
N MET A 1 -19.83 3.09 -83.52
CA MET A 1 -20.06 1.75 -82.95
C MET A 1 -19.48 1.73 -81.54
N ASN A 2 -20.32 1.51 -80.51
CA ASN A 2 -20.08 0.87 -79.19
C ASN A 2 -18.64 0.74 -78.68
N ARG A 3 -18.22 0.99 -77.43
CA ARG A 3 -18.82 1.08 -76.07
C ARG A 3 -17.70 1.68 -75.16
N SER A 4 -17.98 2.56 -74.19
CA SER A 4 -18.18 2.23 -72.75
C SER A 4 -16.96 1.50 -72.13
N ARG A 5 -16.32 1.91 -71.02
CA ARG A 5 -16.85 2.44 -69.74
C ARG A 5 -15.76 3.23 -68.99
N VAL A 6 -16.21 4.28 -68.30
CA VAL A 6 -15.50 5.09 -67.30
C VAL A 6 -15.48 4.37 -65.95
N HIS A 7 -14.41 4.49 -65.18
CA HIS A 7 -14.48 4.39 -63.72
C HIS A 7 -13.69 5.54 -63.07
N ILE A 8 -14.46 6.55 -62.65
CA ILE A 8 -14.12 7.54 -61.64
C ILE A 8 -14.28 6.83 -60.29
N GLY A 9 -13.26 6.91 -59.43
CA GLY A 9 -13.32 6.44 -58.06
C GLY A 9 -12.75 7.48 -57.11
N LEU A 10 -13.62 8.37 -56.62
CA LEU A 10 -13.43 9.15 -55.41
C LEU A 10 -14.30 8.49 -54.33
N PHE A 11 -13.69 8.03 -53.23
CA PHE A 11 -14.41 7.65 -52.01
C PHE A 11 -13.67 8.21 -50.80
N ALA A 12 -14.33 9.13 -50.10
CA ALA A 12 -14.00 9.55 -48.76
C ALA A 12 -14.59 8.54 -47.77
N ILE A 13 -13.80 8.06 -46.81
CA ILE A 13 -14.29 7.43 -45.58
C ILE A 13 -13.42 7.95 -44.43
N GLY A 14 -13.98 8.87 -43.65
CA GLY A 14 -13.52 9.12 -42.29
C GLY A 14 -14.01 8.00 -41.39
N PHE A 15 -13.18 7.55 -40.46
CA PHE A 15 -13.63 6.78 -39.30
C PHE A 15 -12.71 7.11 -38.12
N GLY A 16 -13.34 7.52 -37.02
CA GLY A 16 -12.70 8.20 -35.90
C GLY A 16 -11.59 7.39 -35.26
N PHE A 17 -10.49 8.07 -34.95
CA PHE A 17 -9.60 7.65 -33.88
C PHE A 17 -10.42 7.70 -32.60
N LEU A 18 -10.95 6.54 -32.21
CA LEU A 18 -11.61 6.35 -30.93
C LEU A 18 -10.55 6.68 -29.86
N LEU A 19 -10.69 7.85 -29.22
CA LEU A 19 -10.06 8.13 -27.94
C LEU A 19 -10.67 7.10 -26.97
N LEU A 20 -10.10 5.89 -26.93
CA LEU A 20 -10.34 4.99 -25.82
C LEU A 20 -9.95 5.80 -24.57
N PRO A 21 -10.88 6.04 -23.62
CA PRO A 21 -10.43 6.37 -22.29
C PRO A 21 -9.64 5.14 -21.87
N LEU A 22 -8.31 5.27 -21.84
CA LEU A 22 -7.49 4.42 -20.99
C LEU A 22 -7.97 4.74 -19.58
N THR A 23 -9.02 4.05 -19.14
CA THR A 23 -9.23 3.83 -17.73
C THR A 23 -8.03 3.01 -17.31
N LEU A 24 -6.94 3.72 -16.96
CA LEU A 24 -6.02 3.26 -15.94
C LEU A 24 -6.92 3.01 -14.73
N SER A 25 -7.53 1.84 -14.64
CA SER A 25 -7.69 1.25 -13.33
C SER A 25 -6.25 1.14 -12.86
N ALA A 26 -5.85 2.03 -11.96
CA ALA A 26 -5.09 1.55 -10.82
C ALA A 26 -5.81 0.26 -10.43
N GLN A 27 -5.16 -0.88 -10.65
CA GLN A 27 -5.80 -2.13 -10.29
C GLN A 27 -5.96 -2.06 -8.79
N ASP A 28 -7.19 -1.81 -8.33
CA ASP A 28 -7.48 -1.61 -6.92
C ASP A 28 -6.92 -2.79 -6.15
N ARG A 29 -5.87 -2.49 -5.38
CA ARG A 29 -5.15 -3.50 -4.64
C ARG A 29 -5.98 -3.81 -3.40
N GLN A 30 -6.33 -5.06 -3.18
CA GLN A 30 -7.17 -5.47 -2.06
C GLN A 30 -6.34 -6.21 -1.03
N ILE A 31 -6.65 -6.04 0.25
CA ILE A 31 -6.04 -6.80 1.33
C ILE A 31 -6.71 -8.18 1.34
N ILE A 32 -5.95 -9.23 1.07
CA ILE A 32 -6.47 -10.61 1.02
C ILE A 32 -6.20 -11.37 2.31
N THR A 33 -5.19 -10.94 3.07
CA THR A 33 -4.86 -11.53 4.37
C THR A 33 -4.35 -10.44 5.30
N LYS A 34 -4.87 -10.43 6.52
CA LYS A 34 -4.36 -9.66 7.64
C LYS A 34 -4.02 -10.62 8.77
N GLN A 35 -2.80 -10.49 9.30
CA GLN A 35 -2.37 -11.17 10.51
C GLN A 35 -1.78 -10.13 11.46
N ILE A 36 -2.21 -10.22 12.72
CA ILE A 36 -1.68 -9.40 13.81
C ILE A 36 -1.20 -10.37 14.89
N THR A 37 0.05 -10.22 15.30
CA THR A 37 0.62 -10.95 16.43
C THR A 37 0.94 -9.96 17.54
N LEU A 38 0.29 -10.12 18.69
CA LEU A 38 0.55 -9.34 19.89
C LEU A 38 0.95 -10.27 21.04
N GLY A 39 2.14 -10.05 21.58
CA GLY A 39 2.68 -10.77 22.72
C GLY A 39 3.53 -9.86 23.60
N ASN A 40 4.14 -10.45 24.64
CA ASN A 40 4.88 -9.67 25.64
C ASN A 40 6.07 -8.92 25.03
N SER A 41 6.81 -9.54 24.10
CA SER A 41 7.97 -8.94 23.41
C SER A 41 7.75 -8.74 21.91
N VAL A 42 6.61 -9.17 21.36
CA VAL A 42 6.31 -9.12 19.93
C VAL A 42 5.08 -8.27 19.62
N ALA A 43 5.17 -7.45 18.57
CA ALA A 43 4.06 -6.73 17.95
C ALA A 43 4.28 -6.68 16.43
N GLU A 44 3.50 -7.48 15.70
CA GLU A 44 3.65 -7.68 14.26
C GLU A 44 2.34 -7.45 13.52
N LEU A 45 2.43 -6.72 12.40
CA LEU A 45 1.39 -6.65 11.37
C LEU A 45 1.94 -7.29 10.10
N SER A 46 1.21 -8.25 9.55
CA SER A 46 1.46 -8.80 8.23
C SER A 46 0.21 -8.69 7.37
N LEU A 47 0.35 -8.05 6.20
CA LEU A 47 -0.68 -7.91 5.19
C LEU A 47 -0.22 -8.56 3.89
N GLU A 48 -1.10 -9.33 3.27
CA GLU A 48 -0.94 -9.76 1.89
C GLU A 48 -2.00 -9.10 1.04
N PHE A 49 -1.63 -8.76 -0.18
CA PHE A 49 -2.48 -8.04 -1.10
C PHE A 49 -2.69 -8.83 -2.39
N THR A 50 -3.68 -8.42 -3.18
CA THR A 50 -3.76 -8.84 -4.58
C THR A 50 -2.50 -8.42 -5.35
N GLY A 51 -1.99 -9.32 -6.19
CA GLY A 51 -0.78 -9.08 -6.99
C GLY A 51 0.50 -9.03 -6.16
N ASP A 52 0.98 -10.20 -5.72
CA ASP A 52 2.29 -10.56 -5.13
C ASP A 52 2.92 -9.66 -4.05
N GLY A 53 2.37 -8.50 -3.72
CA GLY A 53 3.00 -7.62 -2.76
C GLY A 53 2.52 -7.90 -1.34
N ARG A 54 3.39 -7.61 -0.39
CA ARG A 54 3.22 -7.83 1.05
C ARG A 54 3.57 -6.55 1.82
N LEU A 55 3.05 -6.45 3.03
CA LEU A 55 3.55 -5.54 4.07
C LEU A 55 3.79 -6.37 5.35
N ASN A 56 5.00 -6.39 5.89
CA ASN A 56 5.31 -6.95 7.20
C ASN A 56 6.08 -5.92 8.02
N VAL A 57 5.53 -5.52 9.16
CA VAL A 57 6.19 -4.65 10.13
C VAL A 57 6.17 -5.35 11.49
N ARG A 58 7.36 -5.65 12.02
CA ARG A 58 7.54 -6.46 13.21
C ARG A 58 8.44 -5.76 14.23
N PHE A 59 7.95 -5.67 15.45
CA PHE A 59 8.73 -5.32 16.63
C PHE A 59 8.89 -6.61 17.43
N ASP A 60 10.11 -7.09 17.62
CA ASP A 60 10.40 -8.33 18.33
C ASP A 60 11.66 -8.21 19.16
N ASP A 61 11.51 -8.31 20.48
CA ASP A 61 12.60 -8.21 21.45
C ASP A 61 13.48 -6.97 21.26
N GLY A 62 12.84 -5.82 21.02
CA GLY A 62 13.50 -4.54 20.77
C GLY A 62 14.05 -4.38 19.36
N VAL A 63 13.96 -5.37 18.47
CA VAL A 63 14.36 -5.24 17.06
C VAL A 63 13.17 -4.86 16.21
N VAL A 64 13.35 -3.88 15.30
CA VAL A 64 12.34 -3.46 14.34
C VAL A 64 12.70 -3.97 12.95
N GLN A 65 11.74 -4.61 12.29
CA GLN A 65 11.88 -5.17 10.95
C GLN A 65 10.75 -4.70 10.03
N ILE A 66 11.09 -4.46 8.77
CA ILE A 66 10.16 -4.16 7.68
C ILE A 66 10.51 -5.08 6.51
N GLU A 67 9.57 -5.83 5.97
CA GLU A 67 9.82 -6.82 4.89
C GLU A 67 11.03 -7.73 5.16
N ASP A 68 11.11 -8.29 6.38
CA ASP A 68 12.23 -9.13 6.84
C ASP A 68 13.60 -8.41 6.94
N GLN A 69 13.69 -7.11 6.65
CA GLN A 69 14.90 -6.29 6.83
C GLN A 69 14.90 -5.61 8.20
N VAL A 70 15.99 -5.75 8.95
CA VAL A 70 16.19 -4.98 10.19
C VAL A 70 16.44 -3.51 9.86
N VAL A 71 15.60 -2.63 10.40
CA VAL A 71 15.71 -1.17 10.22
C VAL A 71 16.28 -0.48 11.46
N GLY A 72 16.22 -1.14 12.62
CA GLY A 72 16.84 -0.62 13.84
C GLY A 72 16.48 -1.41 15.09
N SER A 73 16.82 -0.83 16.24
CA SER A 73 16.50 -1.36 17.56
C SER A 73 16.00 -0.28 18.49
N LEU A 74 15.14 -0.65 19.42
CA LEU A 74 14.49 0.19 20.42
C LEU A 74 14.71 -0.41 21.80
N ASP A 75 14.73 0.45 22.81
CA ASP A 75 14.71 0.01 24.20
C ASP A 75 13.30 -0.51 24.57
N PRO A 76 13.19 -1.52 25.45
CA PRO A 76 11.88 -2.02 25.88
C PRO A 76 10.98 -0.92 26.46
N GLY A 77 9.77 -0.80 25.92
CA GLY A 77 8.80 0.21 26.34
C GLY A 77 9.02 1.58 25.68
N ASP A 78 9.81 1.62 24.60
CA ASP A 78 10.02 2.83 23.81
C ASP A 78 8.69 3.42 23.31
N ARG A 79 8.64 4.75 23.17
CA ARG A 79 7.40 5.44 22.77
C ARG A 79 6.89 4.99 21.41
N LEU A 80 7.80 4.69 20.48
CA LEU A 80 7.46 4.18 19.16
C LEU A 80 6.86 2.76 19.24
N GLU A 81 7.45 1.87 20.04
CA GLU A 81 6.94 0.51 20.29
C GLU A 81 5.53 0.53 20.89
N VAL A 82 5.32 1.38 21.89
CA VAL A 82 4.00 1.55 22.53
C VAL A 82 2.97 2.07 21.53
N ALA A 83 3.33 3.10 20.74
CA ALA A 83 2.42 3.66 19.73
C ALA A 83 2.06 2.66 18.63
N TRP A 84 3.02 1.83 18.21
CA TRP A 84 2.79 0.75 17.26
C TRP A 84 1.82 -0.30 17.82
N ARG A 85 2.04 -0.77 19.06
CA ARG A 85 1.12 -1.71 19.72
C ARG A 85 -0.30 -1.16 19.83
N LEU A 86 -0.45 0.11 20.22
CA LEU A 86 -1.76 0.77 20.30
C LEU A 86 -2.47 0.87 18.95
N LEU A 87 -1.72 1.06 17.85
CA LEU A 87 -2.28 0.98 16.50
C LEU A 87 -2.83 -0.43 16.24
N LEU A 88 -2.02 -1.47 16.48
CA LEU A 88 -2.40 -2.86 16.22
C LEU A 88 -3.62 -3.30 17.01
N GLU A 89 -3.71 -2.91 18.29
CA GLU A 89 -4.89 -3.13 19.12
C GLU A 89 -6.14 -2.44 18.53
N GLY A 90 -5.97 -1.23 17.99
CA GLY A 90 -7.06 -0.46 17.40
C GLY A 90 -7.53 -0.96 16.03
N VAL A 91 -6.68 -1.66 15.27
CA VAL A 91 -7.02 -2.18 13.93
C VAL A 91 -7.41 -3.65 13.91
N VAL A 92 -7.36 -4.34 15.06
CA VAL A 92 -7.61 -5.79 15.14
C VAL A 92 -8.96 -6.19 14.55
N THR A 93 -10.00 -5.37 14.72
CA THR A 93 -11.35 -5.62 14.20
C THR A 93 -11.64 -5.00 12.83
N LEU A 94 -10.70 -4.23 12.26
CA LEU A 94 -10.90 -3.53 10.99
C LEU A 94 -10.41 -4.36 9.82
N GLU A 95 -11.14 -4.37 8.71
CA GLU A 95 -10.75 -5.06 7.47
C GLU A 95 -10.74 -4.06 6.31
N ASP A 96 -10.10 -4.42 5.18
CA ASP A 96 -10.17 -3.72 3.89
C ASP A 96 -9.94 -2.19 3.97
N GLY A 97 -10.82 -1.39 3.36
CA GLY A 97 -10.72 0.07 3.30
C GLY A 97 -10.56 0.72 4.68
N PRO A 98 -11.46 0.48 5.66
CA PRO A 98 -11.31 1.00 7.02
C PRO A 98 -9.97 0.66 7.70
N LEU A 99 -9.42 -0.52 7.43
CA LEU A 99 -8.08 -0.91 7.89
C LEU A 99 -7.01 -0.07 7.20
N ALA A 100 -7.05 0.03 5.87
CA ALA A 100 -6.10 0.82 5.08
C ALA A 100 -6.12 2.30 5.48
N GLU A 101 -7.29 2.90 5.63
CA GLU A 101 -7.47 4.28 6.12
C GLU A 101 -6.85 4.46 7.50
N ARG A 102 -7.12 3.54 8.43
CA ARG A 102 -6.63 3.67 9.82
C ARG A 102 -5.10 3.53 9.92
N LEU A 103 -4.52 2.67 9.10
CA LEU A 103 -3.08 2.45 8.98
C LEU A 103 -2.38 3.63 8.28
N LEU A 104 -2.94 4.17 7.20
CA LEU A 104 -2.44 5.35 6.50
C LEU A 104 -2.50 6.62 7.35
N ALA A 105 -3.51 6.72 8.22
CA ALA A 105 -3.66 7.84 9.15
C ALA A 105 -2.77 7.73 10.40
N TRP A 106 -2.02 6.63 10.57
CA TRP A 106 -1.08 6.51 11.67
C TRP A 106 0.15 7.38 11.43
N SER A 107 0.59 8.05 12.49
CA SER A 107 1.85 8.80 12.54
C SER A 107 2.57 8.46 13.83
N ALA A 108 3.89 8.46 13.78
CA ALA A 108 4.71 8.23 14.96
C ALA A 108 4.55 9.37 15.99
N PRO A 109 4.82 9.10 17.29
CA PRO A 109 4.79 10.13 18.31
C PRO A 109 5.83 11.23 18.06
N GLU A 110 5.50 12.49 18.34
CA GLU A 110 6.47 13.59 18.22
C GLU A 110 7.56 13.55 19.32
N GLY A 111 8.72 14.16 19.03
CA GLY A 111 9.81 14.33 20.00
C GLY A 111 10.57 13.06 20.33
N LEU A 112 10.72 12.16 19.36
CA LEU A 112 11.58 10.99 19.43
C LEU A 112 13.06 11.41 19.30
N ALA A 113 13.96 10.55 19.79
CA ALA A 113 15.38 10.69 19.47
C ALA A 113 15.58 10.53 17.95
N ALA A 114 16.58 11.18 17.37
CA ALA A 114 16.76 11.24 15.92
C ALA A 114 16.88 9.85 15.26
N GLU A 115 17.50 8.91 15.95
CA GLU A 115 17.66 7.52 15.52
C GLU A 115 16.31 6.78 15.49
N VAL A 116 15.48 6.97 16.52
CA VAL A 116 14.14 6.39 16.62
C VAL A 116 13.16 7.04 15.64
N ASP A 117 13.30 8.34 15.42
CA ASP A 117 12.53 9.09 14.42
C ASP A 117 12.80 8.59 13.00
N SER A 118 14.05 8.22 12.69
CA SER A 118 14.39 7.62 11.40
C SER A 118 13.69 6.28 11.19
N ILE A 119 13.64 5.43 12.23
CA ILE A 119 12.89 4.15 12.19
C ILE A 119 11.39 4.41 11.97
N ALA A 120 10.82 5.38 12.69
CA ALA A 120 9.43 5.78 12.52
C ALA A 120 9.10 6.20 11.08
N GLN A 121 9.95 7.02 10.47
CA GLN A 121 9.79 7.46 9.07
C GLN A 121 9.85 6.28 8.10
N GLU A 122 10.71 5.29 8.33
CA GLU A 122 10.74 4.08 7.48
C GLU A 122 9.44 3.28 7.58
N ILE A 123 8.83 3.18 8.78
CA ILE A 123 7.54 2.52 8.97
C ILE A 123 6.43 3.29 8.25
N GLU A 124 6.37 4.62 8.39
CA GLU A 124 5.37 5.46 7.72
C GLU A 124 5.47 5.35 6.19
N GLN A 125 6.70 5.36 5.65
CA GLN A 125 6.93 5.17 4.22
C GLN A 125 6.51 3.77 3.75
N ALA A 126 6.77 2.73 4.54
CA ALA A 126 6.35 1.37 4.22
C ALA A 126 4.83 1.24 4.21
N LEU A 127 4.13 1.83 5.20
CA LEU A 127 2.67 1.88 5.26
C LEU A 127 2.11 2.63 4.04
N GLN A 128 2.65 3.82 3.74
CA GLN A 128 2.19 4.63 2.62
C GLN A 128 2.39 3.89 1.29
N GLY A 129 3.60 3.37 1.03
CA GLY A 129 3.91 2.69 -0.22
C GLY A 129 3.11 1.38 -0.41
N ALA A 130 2.77 0.69 0.67
CA ALA A 130 1.94 -0.51 0.59
C ALA A 130 0.45 -0.20 0.36
N LEU A 131 -0.06 0.88 0.96
CA LEU A 131 -1.50 1.14 1.08
C LEU A 131 -2.03 2.23 0.13
N GLU A 132 -1.19 3.09 -0.47
CA GLU A 132 -1.64 4.18 -1.34
C GLU A 132 -2.40 3.73 -2.60
N SER A 133 -2.23 2.46 -2.99
CA SER A 133 -2.90 1.84 -4.14
C SER A 133 -4.08 0.94 -3.73
N VAL A 134 -4.42 0.90 -2.44
CA VAL A 134 -5.57 0.17 -1.92
C VAL A 134 -6.80 1.06 -2.02
N ASP A 135 -7.90 0.52 -2.51
CA ASP A 135 -9.18 1.24 -2.59
C ASP A 135 -9.70 1.44 -1.16
N THR A 136 -9.75 2.71 -0.72
CA THR A 136 -10.14 3.13 0.64
C THR A 136 -11.62 3.45 0.72
#